data_AF-A0A564ZHY9-F1
#
_entry.id   AF-A0A564ZHY9-F1
#
_cell.length_a   1.000
_cell.length_b   1.000
_cell.length_c   1.000
_cell.angle_alpha   90.00
_cell.angle_beta   90.00
_cell.angle_gamma   90.00
#
_symmetry.space_group_name_H-M   'P 1'
#
loop_
_entity.id
_entity.type
_entity.pdbx_description
1 polymer ?
#
loop_
_entity_poly.entity_id
_entity_poly.type
_entity_poly.pdbx_seq_one_letter_code
_entity_poly.pdbx_strand_id
1 'polypeptide(L)'
;MPRKDLLIRLHAIADRISKIEPKRNAEIAILNLMTGAVFATYQAAKLDYDDDRANPNPDESKREFKRSAIGISRGKSPHRAWCAGFYMNSALLRIAPINERINKHTHTVHDIPKIRQLVNKIKHEPDAQIGRAWHIKLIDVVDALELLCKRLEDLPLKE
;
A
#
# COMPACT_ATOMS: atom_id res chain seq x y z
N MET A 1 -14.30 2.48 -10.41
CA MET A 1 -13.89 3.91 -10.38
C MET A 1 -12.76 4.09 -11.39
N PRO A 2 -12.82 5.11 -12.26
CA PRO A 2 -11.75 5.44 -13.20
C PRO A 2 -10.38 5.63 -12.51
N ARG A 3 -9.30 5.18 -13.15
CA ARG A 3 -7.92 5.33 -12.62
C ARG A 3 -7.54 6.79 -12.37
N LYS A 4 -8.01 7.69 -13.23
CA LYS A 4 -7.82 9.13 -13.08
C LYS A 4 -8.32 9.65 -11.72
N ASP A 5 -9.47 9.16 -11.26
CA ASP A 5 -10.06 9.59 -10.00
C ASP A 5 -9.26 9.07 -8.80
N LEU A 6 -8.72 7.85 -8.90
CA LEU A 6 -7.81 7.30 -7.88
C LEU A 6 -6.53 8.14 -7.75
N LEU A 7 -5.95 8.55 -8.87
CA LEU A 7 -4.76 9.41 -8.87
C LEU A 7 -5.05 10.78 -8.26
N ILE A 8 -6.19 11.39 -8.57
CA ILE A 8 -6.63 12.66 -7.95
C ILE A 8 -6.75 12.50 -6.43
N ARG A 9 -7.39 11.43 -5.96
CA ARG A 9 -7.51 11.15 -4.52
C ARG A 9 -6.15 10.97 -3.85
N LEU A 10 -5.22 10.24 -4.49
CA LEU A 10 -3.87 10.05 -3.95
C LEU A 10 -3.08 11.36 -3.88
N HIS A 11 -3.24 12.26 -4.85
CA HIS A 11 -2.67 13.60 -4.78
C HIS A 11 -3.26 14.41 -3.61
N ALA A 12 -4.58 14.37 -3.40
CA ALA A 12 -5.23 15.05 -2.29
C ALA A 12 -4.78 14.52 -0.93
N ILE A 13 -4.62 13.20 -0.79
CA ILE A 13 -4.09 12.57 0.42
C ILE A 13 -2.63 13.02 0.65
N ALA A 14 -1.79 13.04 -0.38
CA ALA A 14 -0.40 13.50 -0.27
C ALA A 14 -0.30 14.98 0.18
N ASP A 15 -1.11 15.86 -0.40
CA ASP A 15 -1.20 17.27 -0.02
C ASP A 15 -1.58 17.44 1.46
N ARG A 16 -2.57 16.69 1.92
CA ARG A 16 -3.00 16.70 3.33
C ARG A 16 -1.89 16.24 4.28
N ILE A 17 -1.24 15.12 3.97
CA ILE A 17 -0.10 14.61 4.76
C ILE A 17 1.03 15.64 4.84
N SER A 18 1.27 16.39 3.77
CA SER A 18 2.35 17.40 3.72
C SER A 18 2.16 18.57 4.69
N LYS A 19 0.94 18.76 5.20
CA LYS A 19 0.57 19.83 6.14
C LYS A 19 0.69 19.39 7.60
N ILE A 20 0.97 18.10 7.85
CA ILE A 20 1.11 17.56 9.20
C ILE A 20 2.53 17.83 9.68
N GLU A 21 2.68 18.53 10.80
CA GLU A 21 3.96 18.80 11.43
C GLU A 21 4.25 17.78 12.55
N PRO A 22 5.13 16.78 12.31
CA PRO A 22 5.46 15.80 13.35
C PRO A 22 6.37 16.43 14.41
N LYS A 23 6.03 16.23 15.68
CA LYS A 23 6.81 16.68 16.84
C LYS A 23 7.70 15.58 17.41
N ARG A 24 7.29 14.31 17.27
CA ARG A 24 7.96 13.15 17.89
C ARG A 24 8.53 12.19 16.85
N ASN A 25 9.61 11.48 17.19
CA ASN A 25 10.20 10.44 16.33
C ASN A 25 9.19 9.40 15.85
N ALA A 26 8.22 9.05 16.70
CA ALA A 26 7.15 8.12 16.34
C ALA A 26 6.24 8.68 15.22
N GLU A 27 5.91 9.97 15.28
CA GLU A 27 5.08 10.65 14.28
C GLU A 27 5.83 10.78 12.95
N ILE A 28 7.13 11.14 12.99
CA ILE A 28 8.00 11.17 11.80
C ILE A 28 8.00 9.79 11.12
N ALA A 29 8.15 8.71 11.91
CA ALA A 29 8.16 7.36 11.38
C ALA A 29 6.81 6.97 10.75
N ILE A 30 5.70 7.37 11.36
CA ILE A 30 4.36 7.09 10.83
C ILE A 30 4.11 7.89 9.53
N LEU A 31 4.45 9.17 9.49
CA LEU A 31 4.32 9.99 8.27
C LEU A 31 5.20 9.46 7.14
N ASN A 32 6.43 9.02 7.43
CA ASN A 32 7.30 8.39 6.43
C ASN A 32 6.67 7.11 5.84
N LEU A 33 6.13 6.24 6.69
CA LEU A 33 5.39 5.06 6.23
C LEU A 33 4.18 5.45 5.38
N MET A 34 3.43 6.47 5.80
CA MET A 34 2.24 6.96 5.11
C MET A 34 2.58 7.51 3.72
N THR A 35 3.56 8.41 3.62
CA THR A 35 4.03 8.96 2.34
C THR A 35 4.55 7.85 1.42
N GLY A 36 5.31 6.89 1.96
CA GLY A 36 5.76 5.73 1.19
C GLY A 36 4.60 4.86 0.69
N ALA A 37 3.54 4.69 1.49
CA ALA A 37 2.36 3.95 1.08
C ALA A 37 1.57 4.68 -0.01
N VAL A 38 1.37 6.00 0.11
CA VAL A 38 0.72 6.84 -0.91
C VAL A 38 1.51 6.79 -2.22
N PHE A 39 2.83 6.98 -2.17
CA PHE A 39 3.68 6.91 -3.35
C PHE A 39 3.61 5.54 -4.03
N ALA A 40 3.69 4.45 -3.25
CA ALA A 40 3.60 3.11 -3.80
C ALA A 40 2.22 2.87 -4.45
N THR A 41 1.12 3.24 -3.81
CA THR A 41 -0.22 3.13 -4.40
C THR A 41 -0.35 3.98 -5.67
N TYR A 42 0.25 5.18 -5.70
CA TYR A 42 0.30 6.04 -6.88
C TYR A 42 1.03 5.39 -8.05
N GLN A 43 2.19 4.77 -7.81
CA GLN A 43 2.92 4.07 -8.87
C GLN A 43 2.17 2.83 -9.37
N ALA A 44 1.53 2.08 -8.46
CA ALA A 44 0.66 0.97 -8.85
C ALA A 44 -0.50 1.44 -9.75
N ALA A 45 -1.16 2.55 -9.38
CA ALA A 45 -2.23 3.17 -10.17
C ALA A 45 -1.74 3.65 -11.55
N LYS A 46 -0.58 4.32 -11.61
CA LYS A 46 0.02 4.82 -12.85
C LYS A 46 0.45 3.70 -13.81
N LEU A 47 0.84 2.55 -13.26
CA LEU A 47 1.17 1.36 -14.03
C LEU A 47 -0.07 0.52 -14.40
N ASP A 48 -1.26 1.00 -14.08
CA ASP A 48 -2.55 0.34 -14.28
C ASP A 48 -2.59 -1.05 -13.64
N TYR A 49 -2.31 -1.09 -12.33
CA TYR A 49 -2.44 -2.31 -11.54
C TYR A 49 -3.80 -2.97 -11.80
N ASP A 50 -3.77 -4.21 -12.26
CA ASP A 50 -4.94 -5.03 -12.50
C ASP A 50 -5.40 -5.69 -11.19
N ASP A 51 -6.64 -5.43 -10.81
CA ASP A 51 -7.23 -5.91 -9.55
C ASP A 51 -7.40 -7.44 -9.54
N ASP A 52 -7.47 -8.07 -10.72
CA ASP A 52 -7.56 -9.53 -10.84
C ASP A 52 -6.19 -10.21 -10.60
N ARG A 53 -5.08 -9.45 -10.56
CA ARG A 53 -3.74 -9.95 -10.23
C ARG A 53 -3.56 -10.37 -8.78
N ALA A 54 -4.53 -10.07 -7.91
CA ALA A 54 -4.52 -10.59 -6.55
C ALA A 54 -4.81 -12.12 -6.50
N ASN A 55 -5.11 -12.73 -7.65
CA ASN A 55 -5.15 -14.17 -7.88
C ASN A 55 -4.47 -14.55 -9.21
N PRO A 56 -3.14 -14.41 -9.31
CA PRO A 56 -2.48 -14.50 -10.59
C PRO A 56 -2.35 -15.96 -11.05
N ASN A 57 -2.47 -16.20 -12.35
CA ASN A 57 -2.16 -17.50 -12.92
C ASN A 57 -0.70 -17.90 -12.56
N PRO A 58 -0.45 -19.07 -11.95
CA PRO A 58 0.89 -19.45 -11.50
C PRO A 58 1.94 -19.45 -12.61
N ASP A 59 1.58 -19.87 -13.83
CA ASP A 59 2.51 -19.91 -14.95
C ASP A 59 2.78 -18.54 -15.54
N GLU A 60 1.78 -17.64 -15.52
CA GLU A 60 1.99 -16.24 -15.84
C GLU A 60 2.92 -15.56 -14.84
N SER A 61 2.70 -15.80 -13.55
CA SER A 61 3.55 -15.29 -12.46
C SER A 61 5.01 -15.74 -12.63
N LYS A 62 5.25 -17.03 -12.91
CA LYS A 62 6.60 -17.56 -13.20
C LYS A 62 7.24 -16.85 -14.38
N ARG A 63 6.50 -16.64 -15.49
CA ARG A 63 7.01 -15.95 -16.69
C ARG A 63 7.32 -14.49 -16.42
N GLU A 64 6.47 -13.78 -15.68
CA GLU A 64 6.69 -12.39 -15.29
C GLU A 64 7.90 -12.22 -14.37
N PHE A 65 8.04 -13.09 -13.37
CA PHE A 65 9.19 -13.14 -12.49
C PHE A 65 10.48 -13.31 -13.30
N LYS A 66 10.54 -14.33 -14.17
CA LYS A 66 11.73 -14.61 -14.99
C LYS A 66 12.09 -13.42 -15.89
N ARG A 67 11.11 -12.83 -16.57
CA ARG A 67 11.31 -11.64 -17.42
C ARG A 67 11.83 -10.45 -16.62
N SER A 68 11.28 -10.22 -15.43
CA SER A 68 11.66 -9.12 -14.55
C SER A 68 13.08 -9.30 -14.00
N ALA A 69 13.42 -10.50 -13.54
CA ALA A 69 14.77 -10.82 -13.06
C ALA A 69 15.84 -10.65 -14.15
N ILE A 70 15.56 -11.11 -15.38
CA ILE A 70 16.45 -10.90 -16.55
C ILE A 70 16.57 -9.41 -16.91
N GLY A 71 15.48 -8.64 -16.80
CA GLY A 71 15.50 -7.20 -17.03
C GLY A 71 16.45 -6.51 -16.05
N ILE A 72 16.26 -6.78 -14.75
CA ILE A 72 17.07 -6.21 -13.67
C ILE A 72 18.56 -6.54 -13.84
N SER A 73 18.89 -7.80 -14.14
CA SER A 73 20.31 -8.21 -14.32
C SER A 73 21.00 -7.52 -15.50
N ARG A 74 20.24 -6.92 -16.41
CA ARG A 74 20.71 -6.17 -17.58
C ARG A 74 20.60 -4.65 -17.41
N GLY A 75 20.33 -4.18 -16.19
CA GLY A 75 20.13 -2.75 -15.91
C GLY A 75 18.86 -2.17 -16.56
N LYS A 76 17.90 -3.03 -16.94
CA LYS A 76 16.62 -2.61 -17.53
C LYS A 76 15.53 -2.59 -16.47
N SER A 77 14.52 -1.75 -16.69
CA SER A 77 13.32 -1.76 -15.85
C SER A 77 12.61 -3.13 -15.92
N PRO A 78 12.06 -3.62 -14.80
CA PRO A 78 11.27 -4.85 -14.81
C PRO A 78 9.98 -4.71 -15.63
N HIS A 79 9.29 -5.84 -15.85
CA HIS A 79 8.02 -5.85 -16.57
C HIS A 79 6.98 -4.98 -15.85
N ARG A 80 6.23 -4.14 -16.60
CA ARG A 80 5.29 -3.16 -16.01
C ARG A 80 4.30 -3.78 -15.03
N ALA A 81 3.71 -4.92 -15.39
CA ALA A 81 2.72 -5.58 -14.55
C ALA A 81 3.32 -6.14 -13.25
N TRP A 82 4.56 -6.65 -13.32
CA TRP A 82 5.31 -7.06 -12.14
C TRP A 82 5.62 -5.85 -11.24
N CYS A 83 6.07 -4.74 -11.83
CA CYS A 83 6.29 -3.49 -11.10
C CYS A 83 5.02 -2.98 -10.41
N ALA A 84 3.87 -3.03 -11.08
CA ALA A 84 2.60 -2.64 -10.49
C ALA A 84 2.29 -3.47 -9.23
N GLY A 85 2.47 -4.80 -9.30
CA GLY A 85 2.31 -5.70 -8.15
C GLY A 85 3.33 -5.46 -7.04
N PHE A 86 4.59 -5.18 -7.39
CA PHE A 86 5.63 -4.78 -6.43
C PHE A 86 5.22 -3.53 -5.63
N TYR A 87 4.70 -2.51 -6.31
CA TYR A 87 4.24 -1.28 -5.66
C TYR A 87 2.98 -1.51 -4.81
N MET A 88 2.02 -2.31 -5.28
CA MET A 88 0.85 -2.67 -4.50
C MET A 88 1.23 -3.40 -3.20
N ASN A 89 2.09 -4.41 -3.28
CA ASN A 89 2.62 -5.11 -2.10
C ASN A 89 3.38 -4.15 -1.17
N SER A 90 4.18 -3.25 -1.73
CA SER A 90 4.91 -2.23 -0.98
C SER A 90 3.99 -1.26 -0.23
N ALA A 91 2.84 -0.90 -0.80
CA ALA A 91 1.84 -0.07 -0.14
C ALA A 91 1.21 -0.82 1.04
N LEU A 92 0.75 -2.05 0.81
CA LEU A 92 0.12 -2.90 1.84
C LEU A 92 1.04 -3.11 3.05
N LEU A 93 2.31 -3.49 2.80
CA LEU A 93 3.30 -3.71 3.86
C LEU A 93 3.59 -2.46 4.70
N ARG A 94 3.37 -1.26 4.15
CA ARG A 94 3.49 0.02 4.88
C ARG A 94 2.20 0.40 5.61
N ILE A 95 1.03 0.11 5.05
CA ILE A 95 -0.27 0.44 5.66
C ILE A 95 -0.51 -0.36 6.94
N ALA A 96 -0.14 -1.64 6.99
CA ALA A 96 -0.37 -2.46 8.19
C ALA A 96 0.26 -1.92 9.47
N PRO A 97 1.58 -1.61 9.52
CA PRO A 97 2.16 -1.04 10.73
C PRO A 97 1.59 0.34 11.08
N ILE A 98 1.14 1.14 10.10
CA ILE A 98 0.45 2.41 10.36
C ILE A 98 -0.88 2.14 11.09
N ASN A 99 -1.71 1.24 10.56
CA ASN A 99 -2.98 0.87 11.17
C ASN A 99 -2.79 0.33 12.60
N GLU A 100 -1.77 -0.51 12.84
CA GLU A 100 -1.46 -1.00 14.19
C GLU A 100 -0.97 0.10 15.15
N ARG A 101 -0.12 1.01 14.67
CA ARG A 101 0.51 2.04 15.52
C ARG A 101 -0.39 3.23 15.78
N ILE A 102 -1.22 3.65 14.80
CA ILE A 102 -2.20 4.71 15.01
C ILE A 102 -3.15 4.33 16.14
N ASN A 103 -3.71 3.11 16.14
CA ASN A 103 -4.60 2.64 17.20
C ASN A 103 -3.95 2.70 18.60
N LYS A 104 -2.64 2.43 18.69
CA LYS A 104 -1.88 2.57 19.94
C LYS A 104 -1.72 4.02 20.38
N HIS A 105 -1.59 4.97 19.45
CA HIS A 105 -1.40 6.39 19.75
C HIS A 105 -2.72 7.13 20.01
N THR A 106 -3.80 6.74 19.34
CA THR A 106 -5.13 7.34 19.48
C THR A 106 -5.94 6.72 20.62
N HIS A 107 -5.48 5.61 21.22
CA HIS A 107 -6.27 4.77 22.13
C HIS A 107 -7.63 4.35 21.55
N THR A 108 -7.76 4.29 20.23
CA THR A 108 -8.99 3.87 19.55
C THR A 108 -8.88 2.44 19.03
N VAL A 109 -9.99 1.69 19.10
CA VAL A 109 -10.10 0.34 18.54
C VAL A 109 -10.82 0.43 17.19
N HIS A 110 -10.18 1.08 16.23
CA HIS A 110 -10.69 1.12 14.86
C HIS A 110 -9.70 0.43 13.94
N ASP A 111 -9.67 -0.89 13.99
CA ASP A 111 -8.88 -1.68 13.06
C ASP A 111 -9.46 -1.55 11.64
N ILE A 112 -8.60 -1.53 10.61
CA ILE A 112 -8.98 -1.83 9.22
C ILE A 112 -8.70 -3.33 9.02
N PRO A 113 -9.63 -4.23 9.39
CA PRO A 113 -9.30 -5.62 9.66
C PRO A 113 -8.86 -6.35 8.38
N LYS A 114 -9.45 -5.96 7.24
CA LYS A 114 -9.12 -6.53 5.93
C LYS A 114 -7.64 -6.34 5.56
N ILE A 115 -7.06 -5.16 5.81
CA ILE A 115 -5.65 -4.90 5.46
C ILE A 115 -4.69 -5.51 6.47
N ARG A 116 -5.02 -5.44 7.78
CA ARG A 116 -4.20 -6.09 8.81
C ARG A 116 -4.15 -7.60 8.61
N GLN A 117 -5.30 -8.23 8.38
CA GLN A 117 -5.38 -9.66 8.08
C GLN A 117 -4.63 -10.01 6.79
N LEU A 118 -4.79 -9.20 5.74
CA LEU A 118 -4.06 -9.42 4.50
C LEU A 118 -2.56 -9.40 4.77
N VAL A 119 -2.04 -8.32 5.35
CA VAL A 119 -0.61 -8.12 5.56
C VAL A 119 -0.02 -9.15 6.52
N ASN A 120 -0.74 -9.54 7.57
CA ASN A 120 -0.30 -10.64 8.43
C ASN A 120 -0.24 -11.96 7.66
N LYS A 121 -1.19 -12.22 6.74
CA LYS A 121 -1.07 -13.37 5.84
C LYS A 121 0.10 -13.23 4.86
N ILE A 122 0.35 -12.07 4.25
CA ILE A 122 1.54 -11.85 3.40
C ILE A 122 2.84 -12.17 4.17
N LYS A 123 2.92 -11.73 5.43
CA LYS A 123 4.10 -11.92 6.28
C LYS A 123 4.34 -13.39 6.66
N HIS A 124 3.28 -14.18 6.82
CA HIS A 124 3.35 -15.53 7.38
C HIS A 124 3.12 -16.66 6.37
N GLU A 125 2.43 -16.37 5.27
CA GLU A 125 2.04 -17.32 4.21
C GLU A 125 2.38 -16.69 2.83
N PRO A 126 3.66 -16.67 2.41
CA PRO A 126 4.08 -16.02 1.16
C PRO A 126 3.47 -16.65 -0.10
N ASP A 127 3.07 -17.92 -0.02
CA ASP A 127 2.35 -18.67 -1.05
C ASP A 127 0.83 -18.43 -1.05
N ALA A 128 0.28 -17.82 0.01
CA ALA A 128 -1.15 -17.50 0.07
C ALA A 128 -1.59 -16.56 -1.06
N GLN A 129 -0.66 -15.80 -1.65
CA GLN A 129 -0.92 -14.94 -2.81
C GLN A 129 -1.14 -15.74 -4.11
N ILE A 130 -0.68 -17.00 -4.17
CA ILE A 130 -0.80 -17.91 -5.33
C ILE A 130 -1.94 -18.93 -5.12
N GLY A 131 -2.24 -19.29 -3.86
CA GLY A 131 -3.19 -20.37 -3.53
C GLY A 131 -4.52 -19.95 -2.87
N ARG A 132 -4.64 -18.72 -2.37
CA ARG A 132 -5.88 -18.21 -1.73
C ARG A 132 -6.17 -16.83 -2.29
N ALA A 133 -7.18 -16.70 -3.15
CA ALA A 133 -7.54 -15.45 -3.80
C ALA A 133 -7.63 -14.30 -2.78
N TRP A 134 -6.76 -13.30 -2.91
CA TRP A 134 -6.89 -12.06 -2.16
C TRP A 134 -7.84 -11.17 -2.96
N HIS A 135 -8.84 -10.59 -2.31
CA HIS A 135 -9.79 -9.70 -2.98
C HIS A 135 -9.54 -8.24 -2.60
N ILE A 136 -8.27 -7.84 -2.44
CA ILE A 136 -7.92 -6.43 -2.21
C ILE A 136 -7.69 -5.78 -3.56
N LYS A 137 -8.56 -4.81 -3.86
CA LYS A 137 -8.48 -3.96 -5.02
C LYS A 137 -7.69 -2.71 -4.70
N LEU A 138 -7.20 -2.03 -5.73
CA LEU A 138 -6.50 -0.75 -5.60
C LEU A 138 -7.37 0.30 -4.88
N ILE A 139 -8.68 0.30 -5.13
CA ILE A 139 -9.63 1.19 -4.44
C ILE A 139 -9.64 0.96 -2.92
N ASP A 140 -9.58 -0.28 -2.46
CA ASP A 140 -9.58 -0.61 -1.02
C ASP A 140 -8.33 -0.02 -0.33
N VAL A 141 -7.20 0.00 -1.04
CA VAL A 141 -5.95 0.59 -0.56
C VAL A 141 -6.04 2.11 -0.49
N VAL A 142 -6.63 2.74 -1.51
CA VAL A 142 -6.87 4.20 -1.50
C VAL A 142 -7.83 4.59 -0.38
N ASP A 143 -8.91 3.84 -0.17
CA ASP A 143 -9.87 4.09 0.91
C ASP A 143 -9.24 3.94 2.30
N ALA A 144 -8.35 2.97 2.47
CA ALA A 144 -7.60 2.83 3.71
C ALA A 144 -6.61 3.97 3.95
N LEU A 145 -5.91 4.44 2.90
CA LEU A 145 -5.04 5.60 3.00
C LEU A 145 -5.83 6.86 3.38
N GLU A 146 -7.00 7.06 2.77
CA GLU A 146 -7.90 8.17 3.12
C GLU A 146 -8.30 8.13 4.60
N LEU A 147 -8.70 6.96 5.09
CA LEU A 147 -9.07 6.76 6.49
C LEU A 147 -7.90 7.00 7.44
N LEU A 148 -6.71 6.49 7.13
CA LEU A 148 -5.52 6.69 7.97
C LEU A 148 -5.05 8.14 7.94
N CYS A 149 -5.14 8.83 6.80
CA CYS A 149 -4.84 10.24 6.68
C CYS A 149 -5.70 11.08 7.64
N LYS A 150 -7.03 10.86 7.62
CA LYS A 150 -7.96 11.55 8.55
C LYS A 150 -7.54 11.35 10.01
N ARG A 151 -7.19 10.13 10.39
CA ARG A 151 -6.74 9.85 11.76
C ARG A 151 -5.44 10.52 12.14
N LEU A 152 -4.52 10.70 11.19
CA LEU A 152 -3.28 11.42 11.45
C LEU A 152 -3.52 12.91 11.67
N GLU A 153 -4.50 13.49 10.97
CA GLU A 153 -4.94 14.88 11.19
C GLU A 153 -5.63 15.04 12.55
N ASP A 154 -6.38 14.02 12.98
CA ASP A 154 -7.09 14.00 14.27
C ASP A 154 -6.19 13.63 15.46
N LEU A 155 -4.92 13.28 15.25
CA LEU A 155 -4.01 12.96 16.35
C LEU A 155 -3.88 14.21 17.23
N PRO A 156 -4.22 14.14 18.53
CA PRO A 156 -3.97 15.27 19.41
C PRO A 156 -2.46 15.46 19.44
N LEU A 157 -2.00 16.58 18.88
CA LEU A 157 -0.64 17.10 19.01
C LEU A 157 -0.44 17.51 20.47
N LYS A 158 -0.51 16.55 21.40
CA LYS A 158 -0.25 16.80 22.82
C LYS A 158 1.18 17.31 22.92
N GLU A 159 1.28 18.55 23.39
CA GLU A 159 2.51 19.22 23.81
C GLU A 159 3.25 18.43 24.88
#